data_AF-A3FP29-F1
#
_entry.id   AF-A3FP29-F1
#
_cell.length_a   1.000
_cell.length_b   1.000
_cell.length_c   1.000
_cell.angle_alpha   90.00
_cell.angle_beta   90.00
_cell.angle_gamma   90.00
#
_symmetry.space_group_name_H-M   'P 1'
#
loop_
_entity.id
_entity.type
_entity.pdbx_description
1 polymer ?
#
loop_
_entity_poly.entity_id
_entity_poly.type
_entity_poly.pdbx_seq_one_letter_code
_entity_poly.pdbx_strand_id
1 'polypeptide(L)'
;AGYMSNYFRWFGSPEDPFGWYYNLLALMTHVSDASLWMRLPDLAAGLVCWLLLSRAVLPRLGPAVEARKPAYWAAAMVLLTAWMQFNNGLRPEGIIALGSLVTYVLIERSMRYSRLTPAALAVVTAAFTLGVQPTGLIAVAALVAGGCPMLRILVRRHR
;
A
#
# COMPACT_ATOMS: atom_id res chain seq x y z
N ALA A 1 -28.86 -5.31 -0.65
CA ALA A 1 -29.01 -4.81 -2.03
C ALA A 1 -28.58 -5.83 -3.10
N GLY A 2 -27.67 -6.77 -2.80
CA GLY A 2 -27.15 -7.72 -3.79
C GLY A 2 -25.94 -7.19 -4.59
N TYR A 3 -25.56 -5.93 -4.37
CA TYR A 3 -24.37 -5.27 -4.92
C TYR A 3 -23.95 -4.10 -4.01
N MET A 4 -22.77 -3.52 -4.23
CA MET A 4 -22.22 -2.40 -3.45
C MET A 4 -22.72 -1.05 -3.99
N SER A 5 -23.89 -0.61 -3.54
CA SER A 5 -24.49 0.66 -3.92
C SER A 5 -23.90 1.84 -3.14
N ASN A 6 -23.73 2.99 -3.79
CA ASN A 6 -23.64 4.25 -3.07
C ASN A 6 -24.98 4.54 -2.40
N TYR A 7 -25.03 4.35 -1.09
CA TYR A 7 -26.28 4.41 -0.33
C TYR A 7 -26.81 5.84 -0.14
N PHE A 8 -25.91 6.81 -0.01
CA PHE A 8 -26.27 8.18 0.37
C PHE A 8 -26.44 9.13 -0.82
N ARG A 9 -25.91 8.78 -2.00
CA ARG A 9 -25.88 9.65 -3.17
C ARG A 9 -26.04 8.84 -4.46
N TRP A 10 -26.23 9.56 -5.58
CA TRP A 10 -26.22 9.01 -6.94
C TRP A 10 -27.25 7.91 -7.18
N PHE A 11 -28.44 8.06 -6.58
CA PHE A 11 -29.62 7.24 -6.88
C PHE A 11 -29.37 5.73 -6.78
N GLY A 12 -28.49 5.28 -5.86
CA GLY A 12 -28.19 3.86 -5.66
C GLY A 12 -27.26 3.24 -6.70
N SER A 13 -26.57 4.07 -7.49
CA SER A 13 -25.50 3.65 -8.42
C SER A 13 -24.41 2.86 -7.67
N PRO A 14 -23.83 1.80 -8.27
CA PRO A 14 -22.73 1.07 -7.65
C PRO A 14 -21.47 1.93 -7.49
N GLU A 15 -20.61 1.54 -6.56
CA GLU A 15 -19.25 2.10 -6.36
C GLU A 15 -18.22 1.53 -7.38
N ASP A 16 -18.62 0.55 -8.18
CA ASP A 16 -17.80 -0.04 -9.23
C ASP A 16 -17.36 1.05 -10.24
N PRO A 17 -16.10 1.03 -10.71
CA PRO A 17 -15.13 -0.08 -10.67
C PRO A 17 -14.22 -0.11 -9.42
N PHE A 18 -14.47 0.74 -8.43
CA PHE A 18 -13.66 0.85 -7.22
C PHE A 18 -14.31 0.13 -6.03
N GLY A 19 -13.61 0.05 -4.90
CA GLY A 19 -14.23 -0.35 -3.64
C GLY A 19 -14.35 -1.85 -3.41
N TRP A 20 -13.51 -2.68 -4.05
CA TRP A 20 -13.42 -4.11 -3.69
C TRP A 20 -13.19 -4.32 -2.18
N TYR A 21 -12.48 -3.39 -1.55
CA TYR A 21 -12.22 -3.35 -0.11
C TYR A 21 -13.50 -3.23 0.73
N TYR A 22 -14.54 -2.55 0.22
CA TYR A 22 -15.81 -2.44 0.94
C TYR A 22 -16.54 -3.78 1.03
N ASN A 23 -16.36 -4.67 0.04
CA ASN A 23 -16.90 -6.02 0.13
C ASN A 23 -16.21 -6.84 1.23
N LEU A 24 -14.91 -6.62 1.47
CA LEU A 24 -14.22 -7.22 2.62
C LEU A 24 -14.79 -6.69 3.94
N LEU A 25 -14.99 -5.38 4.06
CA LEU A 25 -15.61 -4.79 5.26
C LEU A 25 -17.04 -5.30 5.47
N ALA A 26 -17.81 -5.47 4.38
CA ALA A 26 -19.14 -6.04 4.43
C ALA A 26 -19.12 -7.47 4.99
N LEU A 27 -18.13 -8.30 4.63
CA LEU A 27 -17.96 -9.63 5.22
C LEU A 27 -17.56 -9.56 6.70
N MET A 28 -16.75 -8.58 7.10
CA MET A 28 -16.37 -8.39 8.51
C MET A 28 -17.57 -8.02 9.40
N THR A 29 -18.59 -7.34 8.85
CA THR A 29 -19.81 -7.00 9.61
C THR A 29 -20.56 -8.24 10.09
N HIS A 30 -20.41 -9.39 9.42
CA HIS A 30 -21.07 -10.63 9.82
C HIS A 30 -20.56 -11.17 11.16
N VAL A 31 -19.34 -10.81 11.56
CA VAL A 31 -18.76 -11.19 12.86
C VAL A 31 -19.16 -10.17 13.92
N SER A 32 -18.89 -8.89 13.65
CA SER A 32 -19.23 -7.77 14.54
C SER A 32 -19.15 -6.45 13.76
N ASP A 33 -19.93 -5.47 14.16
CA ASP A 33 -19.88 -4.08 13.70
C ASP A 33 -19.21 -3.14 14.72
N ALA A 34 -18.60 -3.70 15.77
CA ALA A 34 -17.90 -2.93 16.79
C ALA A 34 -16.74 -2.12 16.18
N SER A 35 -16.60 -0.86 16.62
CA SER A 35 -15.59 0.08 16.11
C SER A 35 -14.16 -0.48 16.20
N LEU A 36 -13.81 -1.16 17.29
CA LEU A 36 -12.48 -1.78 17.46
C LEU A 36 -12.21 -2.86 16.43
N TRP A 37 -13.23 -3.68 16.11
CA TRP A 37 -13.12 -4.77 15.14
C TRP A 37 -12.98 -4.25 13.71
N MET A 38 -13.82 -3.30 13.33
CA MET A 38 -13.85 -2.80 11.95
C MET A 38 -12.58 -2.04 11.55
N ARG A 39 -11.86 -1.45 12.52
CA ARG A 39 -10.61 -0.71 12.29
C ARG A 39 -9.36 -1.57 12.35
N LEU A 40 -9.48 -2.87 12.63
CA LEU A 40 -8.33 -3.78 12.67
C LEU A 40 -7.52 -3.80 11.36
N PRO A 41 -8.11 -3.75 10.15
CA PRO A 41 -7.34 -3.73 8.92
C PRO A 41 -6.41 -2.51 8.83
N ASP A 42 -6.87 -1.33 9.23
CA ASP A 42 -6.05 -0.11 9.24
C ASP A 42 -4.94 -0.16 10.30
N LEU A 43 -5.21 -0.73 11.47
CA LEU A 43 -4.18 -0.99 12.48
C LEU A 43 -3.10 -1.95 11.94
N ALA A 44 -3.52 -3.06 11.35
CA ALA A 44 -2.61 -4.02 10.75
C ALA A 44 -1.78 -3.38 9.63
N ALA A 45 -2.41 -2.55 8.78
CA ALA A 45 -1.71 -1.83 7.74
C ALA A 45 -0.65 -0.88 8.28
N GLY A 46 -0.95 -0.14 9.35
CA GLY A 46 0.02 0.74 10.01
C GLY A 46 1.22 -0.03 10.59
N LEU A 47 0.97 -1.18 11.23
CA LEU A 47 2.03 -2.03 11.76
C LEU A 47 2.92 -2.61 10.65
N VAL A 48 2.33 -3.08 9.55
CA VAL A 48 3.08 -3.60 8.40
C VAL A 48 3.84 -2.47 7.69
N CYS A 49 3.26 -1.29 7.56
CA CYS A 49 3.94 -0.10 7.05
C CYS A 49 5.21 0.19 7.85
N TRP A 50 5.13 0.21 9.18
CA TRP A 50 6.29 0.41 10.03
C TRP A 50 7.33 -0.71 9.88
N LEU A 51 6.88 -1.96 9.82
CA LEU A 51 7.75 -3.13 9.63
C LEU A 51 8.56 -3.02 8.33
N LEU A 52 7.90 -2.66 7.23
CA LEU A 52 8.53 -2.49 5.92
C LEU A 52 9.45 -1.27 5.90
N LEU A 53 9.02 -0.14 6.46
CA LEU A 53 9.82 1.08 6.50
C LEU A 53 11.12 0.86 7.28
N SER A 54 11.00 0.29 8.49
CA SER A 54 12.13 0.07 9.39
C SER A 54 13.11 -0.99 8.88
N ARG A 55 12.66 -2.06 8.24
CA ARG A 55 13.53 -3.19 7.86
C ARG A 55 13.89 -3.26 6.38
N ALA A 56 13.05 -2.74 5.48
CA ALA A 56 13.29 -2.82 4.04
C ALA A 56 13.76 -1.49 3.45
N VAL A 57 13.19 -0.37 3.91
CA VAL A 57 13.46 0.95 3.31
C VAL A 57 14.64 1.65 3.97
N LEU A 58 14.63 1.84 5.30
CA LEU A 58 15.70 2.60 5.97
C LEU A 58 17.11 1.99 5.76
N PRO A 59 17.32 0.66 5.85
CA PRO A 59 18.62 0.06 5.56
C PRO A 59 19.03 0.21 4.09
N ARG A 60 18.07 0.36 3.18
CA ARG A 60 18.33 0.49 1.74
C ARG A 60 18.88 1.86 1.34
N LEU A 61 18.63 2.89 2.16
CA LEU A 61 19.09 4.27 1.95
C LEU A 61 20.59 4.45 2.24
N GLY A 62 21.24 3.46 2.85
CA GLY A 62 22.68 3.36 3.01
C GLY A 62 23.18 3.35 4.46
N PRO A 63 24.47 3.06 4.68
CA PRO A 63 25.02 2.81 6.01
C PRO A 63 24.90 4.01 6.97
N ALA A 64 24.93 5.23 6.43
CA ALA A 64 24.80 6.46 7.21
C ALA A 64 23.41 6.63 7.84
N VAL A 65 22.36 6.10 7.20
CA VAL A 65 20.99 6.12 7.72
C VAL A 65 20.76 4.93 8.65
N GLU A 66 21.20 3.74 8.25
CA GLU A 66 21.01 2.50 9.00
C GLU A 66 21.66 2.52 10.38
N ALA A 67 22.87 3.08 10.51
CA ALA A 67 23.59 3.09 11.78
C ALA A 67 23.07 4.15 12.79
N ARG A 68 22.18 5.07 12.37
CA ARG A 68 21.79 6.24 13.17
C ARG A 68 20.43 6.08 13.83
N LYS A 69 20.40 5.93 15.16
CA LYS A 69 19.16 5.91 15.97
C LYS A 69 18.24 7.12 15.72
N PRO A 70 18.73 8.37 15.58
CA PRO A 70 17.85 9.52 15.32
C PRO A 70 17.05 9.40 14.02
N ALA A 71 17.58 8.74 12.98
CA ALA A 71 16.87 8.56 11.73
C ALA A 71 15.64 7.65 11.88
N TYR A 72 15.76 6.58 12.68
CA TYR A 72 14.64 5.69 13.00
C TYR A 72 13.57 6.39 13.85
N TRP A 73 13.99 7.18 14.85
CA TRP A 73 13.05 7.95 15.67
C TRP A 73 12.31 9.00 14.84
N ALA A 74 13.01 9.73 13.96
CA ALA A 74 12.39 10.68 13.06
C ALA A 74 11.36 9.99 12.14
N ALA A 75 11.72 8.87 11.51
CA ALA A 75 10.82 8.10 10.66
C ALA A 75 9.60 7.58 11.43
N ALA A 76 9.80 7.05 12.66
CA ALA A 76 8.71 6.58 13.52
C ALA A 76 7.75 7.69 13.90
N MET A 77 8.27 8.84 14.34
CA MET A 77 7.45 9.97 14.77
C MET A 77 6.67 10.58 13.61
N VAL A 78 7.29 10.73 12.44
CA VAL A 78 6.59 11.22 11.24
C VAL A 78 5.51 10.24 10.79
N LEU A 79 5.79 8.93 10.81
CA LEU A 79 4.77 7.92 10.51
C LEU A 79 3.61 8.01 11.50
N LEU A 80 3.89 8.08 12.80
CA LEU A 80 2.86 8.15 13.83
C LEU A 80 1.98 9.41 13.70
N THR A 81 2.58 10.59 13.56
CA THR A 81 1.81 11.84 13.47
C THR A 81 0.96 11.89 12.20
N ALA A 82 1.49 11.41 11.07
CA ALA A 82 0.73 11.32 9.84
C ALA A 82 -0.40 10.26 9.93
N TRP A 83 -0.11 9.10 10.52
CA TRP A 83 -1.06 7.99 10.59
C TRP A 83 -2.21 8.28 11.56
N MET A 84 -1.91 8.82 12.74
CA MET A 84 -2.93 9.10 13.76
C MET A 84 -3.96 10.12 13.28
N GLN A 85 -3.54 11.10 12.47
CA GLN A 85 -4.43 12.15 11.99
C GLN A 85 -5.33 11.70 10.84
N PHE A 86 -4.84 10.83 9.95
CA PHE A 86 -5.53 10.53 8.69
C PHE A 86 -6.01 9.08 8.53
N ASN A 87 -5.32 8.10 9.12
CA ASN A 87 -5.48 6.67 8.84
C ASN A 87 -6.03 5.88 10.05
N ASN A 88 -7.00 6.46 10.77
CA ASN A 88 -7.67 5.83 11.92
C ASN A 88 -9.19 5.70 11.72
N GLY A 89 -9.59 5.25 10.53
CA GLY A 89 -10.99 5.15 10.11
C GLY A 89 -11.29 3.85 9.38
N LEU A 90 -12.29 3.89 8.49
CA LEU A 90 -12.58 2.82 7.51
C LEU A 90 -12.30 3.28 6.08
N ARG A 91 -11.81 4.51 5.93
CA ARG A 91 -11.42 5.04 4.64
C ARG A 91 -10.15 4.29 4.20
N PRO A 92 -10.00 3.97 2.91
CA PRO A 92 -8.99 3.04 2.46
C PRO A 92 -7.56 3.60 2.36
N GLU A 93 -7.29 4.84 2.80
CA GLU A 93 -5.99 5.47 2.62
C GLU A 93 -4.87 4.73 3.34
N GLY A 94 -5.14 4.10 4.50
CA GLY A 94 -4.16 3.24 5.18
C GLY A 94 -3.74 2.04 4.32
N ILE A 95 -4.69 1.41 3.65
CA ILE A 95 -4.47 0.30 2.72
C ILE A 95 -3.73 0.78 1.47
N ILE A 96 -4.06 1.96 0.94
CA ILE A 96 -3.38 2.56 -0.22
C ILE A 96 -1.93 2.90 0.11
N ALA A 97 -1.68 3.48 1.29
CA ALA A 97 -0.34 3.79 1.76
C ALA A 97 0.51 2.51 1.87
N LEU A 98 -0.05 1.44 2.44
CA LEU A 98 0.60 0.14 2.50
C LEU A 98 0.87 -0.43 1.11
N GLY A 99 -0.13 -0.50 0.24
CA GLY A 99 -0.01 -1.05 -1.11
C GLY A 99 1.05 -0.31 -1.94
N SER A 100 1.11 1.01 -1.81
CA SER A 100 2.12 1.84 -2.46
C SER A 100 3.54 1.56 -1.93
N LEU A 101 3.69 1.41 -0.61
CA LEU A 101 4.96 1.07 0.01
C LEU A 101 5.44 -0.34 -0.39
N VAL A 102 4.53 -1.32 -0.40
CA VAL A 102 4.84 -2.69 -0.87
C VAL A 102 5.30 -2.68 -2.32
N THR A 103 4.61 -1.93 -3.19
CA THR A 103 4.98 -1.77 -4.60
C THR A 103 6.41 -1.23 -4.73
N TYR A 104 6.74 -0.17 -3.99
CA TYR A 104 8.10 0.38 -3.94
C TYR A 104 9.14 -0.65 -3.49
N VAL A 105 8.89 -1.35 -2.37
CA VAL A 105 9.82 -2.34 -1.81
C VAL A 105 10.05 -3.50 -2.78
N LEU A 106 9.01 -3.96 -3.48
CA LEU A 106 9.12 -5.04 -4.47
C LEU A 106 9.97 -4.61 -5.68
N ILE A 107 9.80 -3.38 -6.17
CA ILE A 107 10.61 -2.83 -7.26
C ILE A 107 12.09 -2.70 -6.83
N GLU A 108 12.37 -2.15 -5.65
CA GLU A 108 13.73 -2.08 -5.11
C GLU A 108 14.38 -3.46 -5.01
N ARG A 109 13.61 -4.46 -4.56
CA ARG A 109 14.10 -5.84 -4.48
C ARG A 109 14.34 -6.46 -5.85
N SER A 110 13.48 -6.17 -6.81
CA SER A 110 13.61 -6.57 -8.22
C SER A 110 14.92 -6.07 -8.82
N MET A 111 15.22 -4.78 -8.61
CA MET A 111 16.44 -4.14 -9.10
C MET A 111 17.69 -4.73 -8.45
N ARG A 112 17.68 -4.93 -7.13
CA ARG A 112 18.83 -5.47 -6.39
C ARG A 112 19.26 -6.85 -6.87
N TYR A 113 18.31 -7.74 -7.14
CA TYR A 113 18.61 -9.13 -7.52
C TYR A 113 18.45 -9.42 -9.03
N SER A 114 18.13 -8.40 -9.84
CA SER A 114 17.86 -8.54 -11.28
C SER A 114 16.85 -9.64 -11.60
N ARG A 115 15.76 -9.74 -10.81
CA ARG A 115 14.70 -10.77 -10.96
C ARG A 115 13.38 -10.13 -11.35
N LEU A 116 12.67 -10.71 -12.33
CA LEU A 116 11.39 -10.17 -12.80
C LEU A 116 10.19 -10.56 -11.92
N THR A 117 10.30 -11.62 -11.10
CA THR A 117 9.19 -12.06 -10.22
C THR A 117 8.71 -10.98 -9.25
N PRO A 118 9.58 -10.26 -8.49
CA PRO A 118 9.11 -9.15 -7.66
C PRO A 118 8.55 -7.97 -8.46
N ALA A 119 9.03 -7.72 -9.69
CA ALA A 119 8.42 -6.68 -10.54
C ALA A 119 7.00 -7.06 -10.97
N ALA A 120 6.75 -8.32 -11.34
CA ALA A 120 5.41 -8.80 -11.66
C ALA A 120 4.48 -8.69 -10.44
N LEU A 121 4.94 -9.07 -9.25
CA LEU A 121 4.19 -8.89 -8.02
C LEU A 121 3.90 -7.41 -7.72
N ALA A 122 4.85 -6.50 -7.99
CA ALA A 122 4.64 -5.06 -7.81
C ALA A 122 3.50 -4.54 -8.70
N VAL A 123 3.40 -5.02 -9.95
CA VAL A 123 2.30 -4.67 -10.86
C VAL A 123 0.95 -5.16 -10.30
N VAL A 124 0.90 -6.40 -9.79
CA VAL A 124 -0.31 -6.92 -9.16
C VAL A 124 -0.69 -6.08 -7.93
N THR A 125 0.27 -5.78 -7.05
CA THR A 125 0.01 -4.93 -5.89
C THR A 125 -0.51 -3.54 -6.28
N ALA A 126 0.10 -2.91 -7.29
CA ALA A 126 -0.34 -1.61 -7.78
C ALA A 126 -1.75 -1.65 -8.39
N ALA A 127 -2.08 -2.71 -9.15
CA ALA A 127 -3.41 -2.90 -9.72
C ALA A 127 -4.48 -3.06 -8.63
N PHE A 128 -4.22 -3.89 -7.62
CA PHE A 128 -5.13 -4.04 -6.48
C PHE A 128 -5.28 -2.74 -5.69
N THR A 129 -4.18 -1.98 -5.52
CA THR A 129 -4.20 -0.68 -4.84
C THR A 129 -5.02 0.37 -5.60
N LEU A 130 -4.86 0.41 -6.94
CA LEU A 130 -5.65 1.28 -7.82
C LEU A 130 -7.14 0.92 -7.78
N GLY A 131 -7.48 -0.36 -7.71
CA GLY A 131 -8.86 -0.84 -7.60
C GLY A 131 -9.53 -0.52 -6.27
N VAL A 132 -8.79 -0.07 -5.24
CA VAL A 132 -9.39 0.30 -3.97
C VAL A 132 -10.18 1.62 -4.10
N GLN A 133 -9.57 2.66 -4.67
CA GLN A 133 -10.15 4.00 -4.77
C GLN A 133 -9.39 4.82 -5.83
N PRO A 134 -9.98 5.87 -6.45
CA PRO A 134 -9.28 6.71 -7.43
C PRO A 134 -7.94 7.28 -6.96
N THR A 135 -7.79 7.55 -5.67
CA THR A 135 -6.56 8.03 -5.02
C THR A 135 -5.44 6.97 -5.01
N GLY A 136 -5.76 5.71 -5.24
CA GLY A 136 -4.82 4.58 -5.37
C GLY A 136 -3.87 4.68 -6.57
N LEU A 137 -4.10 5.63 -7.49
CA LEU A 137 -3.22 5.93 -8.62
C LEU A 137 -1.76 6.19 -8.21
N ILE A 138 -1.53 6.65 -6.98
CA ILE A 138 -0.18 6.88 -6.44
C ILE A 138 0.72 5.63 -6.49
N ALA A 139 0.16 4.42 -6.42
CA ALA A 139 0.94 3.18 -6.54
C ALA A 139 1.61 3.05 -7.92
N VAL A 140 1.03 3.65 -8.97
CA VAL A 140 1.61 3.70 -10.32
C VAL A 140 2.86 4.58 -10.34
N ALA A 141 2.92 5.64 -9.52
CA ALA A 141 4.11 6.46 -9.42
C ALA A 141 5.33 5.64 -8.94
N ALA A 142 5.14 4.70 -8.03
CA ALA A 142 6.20 3.79 -7.60
C ALA A 142 6.69 2.89 -8.75
N LEU A 143 5.80 2.40 -9.61
CA LEU A 143 6.14 1.64 -10.82
C LEU A 143 6.97 2.47 -11.81
N VAL A 144 6.52 3.71 -12.07
CA VAL A 144 7.20 4.62 -13.01
C VAL A 144 8.60 4.98 -12.50
N ALA A 145 8.76 5.24 -11.20
CA ALA A 145 10.05 5.55 -10.60
C ALA A 145 11.11 4.45 -10.82
N GLY A 146 10.69 3.17 -10.85
CA GLY A 146 11.55 2.01 -11.12
C GLY A 146 11.71 1.65 -12.60
N GLY A 147 11.07 2.36 -13.53
CA GLY A 147 10.95 1.97 -14.93
C GLY A 147 12.29 1.88 -15.68
N CYS A 148 13.12 2.92 -15.60
CA CYS A 148 14.43 2.96 -16.28
C CYS A 148 15.37 1.80 -15.90
N PRO A 149 15.64 1.52 -14.61
CA PRO A 149 16.46 0.37 -14.22
C PRO A 149 15.79 -0.98 -14.53
N MET A 150 14.45 -1.09 -14.46
CA MET A 150 13.74 -2.31 -14.87
C MET A 150 13.93 -2.62 -16.36
N LEU A 151 13.88 -1.62 -17.24
CA LEU A 151 14.11 -1.82 -18.67
C LEU A 151 15.49 -2.41 -18.95
N ARG A 152 16.53 -1.96 -18.24
CA ARG A 152 17.89 -2.53 -18.38
C ARG A 152 17.93 -4.01 -18.01
N ILE A 153 17.23 -4.41 -16.95
CA ILE A 153 17.15 -5.81 -16.51
C ILE A 153 16.40 -6.65 -17.54
N LEU A 154 15.33 -6.10 -18.10
CA LEU A 154 14.50 -6.79 -19.09
C LEU A 154 15.26 -7.01 -20.40
N VAL A 155 15.93 -5.98 -20.92
CA VAL A 155 16.78 -6.09 -22.12
C VAL A 155 17.92 -7.09 -21.90
N ARG A 156 18.55 -7.10 -20.73
CA ARG A 156 19.62 -8.04 -20.41
C ARG A 156 19.15 -9.49 -20.34
N ARG A 157 17.91 -9.74 -19.90
CA ARG A 157 17.33 -11.10 -19.81
C ARG A 157 16.75 -11.60 -21.12
N HIS A 158 16.37 -10.69 -22.02
CA HIS A 158 15.84 -11.04 -23.34
C HIS A 158 16.93 -11.48 -24.32
N ARG A 159 18.14 -10.94 -24.18
CA ARG A 159 19.32 -11.38 -24.94
C ARG A 159 19.88 -12.66 -24.36
#